data_AF-A0A399HT35-F1
#
_entry.id   AF-A0A399HT35-F1
#
_cell.length_a   1.000
_cell.length_b   1.000
_cell.length_c   1.000
_cell.angle_alpha   90.00
_cell.angle_beta   90.00
_cell.angle_gamma   90.00
#
_symmetry.space_group_name_H-M   'P 1'
#
loop_
_entity.id
_entity.type
_entity.pdbx_description
1 polymer ?
#
loop_
_entity_poly.entity_id
_entity_poly.type
_entity_poly.pdbx_seq_one_letter_code
_entity_poly.pdbx_strand_id
1 'polypeptide(L)'
;MSREVQVKKGSEIQAPDGPQTDGMIRMPAIVNMSDQLCGTDTIVYAAKGHGAIVSGSNGNKRQELAPGDFALIPAYAEHQEINESDEDVVWIITRGGRNPIVQNLAGWSKD
;
A
#
# COMPACT_ATOMS: atom_id res chain seq x y z
N MET A 1 -13.12 3.69 20.36
CA MET A 1 -13.01 2.50 19.50
C MET A 1 -13.68 1.31 20.14
N SER A 2 -14.31 0.43 19.35
CA SER A 2 -14.78 -0.87 19.85
C SER A 2 -13.59 -1.67 20.40
N ARG A 3 -13.79 -2.36 21.52
CA ARG A 3 -12.79 -3.28 22.12
C ARG A 3 -12.92 -4.71 21.58
N GLU A 4 -13.71 -4.90 20.54
CA GLU A 4 -13.97 -6.21 19.94
C GLU A 4 -12.92 -6.55 18.88
N VAL A 5 -12.65 -7.85 18.74
CA VAL A 5 -11.81 -8.36 17.65
C VAL A 5 -12.54 -8.12 16.33
N GLN A 6 -11.91 -7.36 15.43
CA GLN A 6 -12.43 -7.14 14.08
C GLN A 6 -11.80 -8.13 13.11
N VAL A 7 -12.64 -8.79 12.32
CA VAL A 7 -12.22 -9.74 11.28
C VAL A 7 -12.81 -9.27 9.95
N LYS A 8 -11.97 -9.21 8.92
CA LYS A 8 -12.39 -9.00 7.54
C LYS A 8 -11.92 -10.18 6.71
N LYS A 9 -12.85 -10.89 6.04
CA LYS A 9 -12.45 -12.00 5.19
C LYS A 9 -11.70 -11.48 3.97
N GLY A 10 -10.64 -12.15 3.58
CA GLY A 10 -9.85 -11.79 2.38
C GLY A 10 -10.72 -11.64 1.13
N SER A 11 -11.72 -12.52 0.97
CA SER A 11 -12.67 -12.50 -0.15
C SER A 11 -13.63 -11.29 -0.18
N GLU A 12 -13.75 -10.55 0.92
CA GLU A 12 -14.60 -9.36 1.04
C GLU A 12 -13.79 -8.07 0.84
N ILE A 13 -12.49 -8.18 0.60
CA ILE A 13 -11.61 -7.03 0.36
C ILE A 13 -11.65 -6.69 -1.12
N GLN A 14 -12.18 -5.52 -1.43
CA GLN A 14 -12.19 -4.98 -2.78
C GLN A 14 -11.06 -3.97 -2.93
N ALA A 15 -10.46 -3.92 -4.12
CA ALA A 15 -9.49 -2.89 -4.43
C ALA A 15 -10.16 -1.51 -4.41
N PRO A 16 -9.55 -0.49 -3.78
CA PRO A 16 -10.09 0.85 -3.77
C PRO A 16 -9.91 1.51 -5.14
N ASP A 17 -10.85 2.39 -5.51
CA ASP A 17 -10.70 3.27 -6.67
C ASP A 17 -9.60 4.32 -6.40
N GLY A 18 -8.65 4.48 -7.30
CA GLY A 18 -7.58 5.48 -7.20
C GLY A 18 -6.48 5.33 -8.24
N PRO A 19 -5.62 6.34 -8.41
CA PRO A 19 -4.49 6.27 -9.33
C PRO A 19 -3.50 5.19 -8.88
N GLN A 20 -3.16 4.26 -9.77
CA GLN A 20 -2.17 3.20 -9.57
C GLN A 20 -1.65 2.71 -10.94
N THR A 21 -0.54 1.98 -10.93
CA THR A 21 0.01 1.33 -12.13
C THR A 21 -0.90 0.19 -12.60
N ASP A 22 -0.90 -0.10 -13.91
CA ASP A 22 -1.72 -1.16 -14.49
C ASP A 22 -1.38 -2.53 -13.84
N GLY A 23 -2.41 -3.35 -13.58
CA GLY A 23 -2.27 -4.65 -12.92
C GLY A 23 -1.96 -4.62 -11.42
N MET A 24 -1.84 -3.44 -10.78
CA MET A 24 -1.68 -3.31 -9.34
C MET A 24 -3.03 -3.45 -8.61
N ILE A 25 -3.15 -4.44 -7.72
CA ILE A 25 -4.34 -4.71 -6.91
C ILE A 25 -4.01 -4.52 -5.44
N ARG A 26 -4.54 -3.45 -4.84
CA ARG A 26 -4.36 -3.13 -3.41
C ARG A 26 -5.55 -3.60 -2.59
N MET A 27 -5.34 -4.50 -1.65
CA MET A 27 -6.38 -5.09 -0.79
C MET A 27 -6.35 -4.45 0.62
N PRO A 28 -7.20 -3.46 0.92
CA PRO A 28 -7.30 -2.84 2.24
C PRO A 28 -7.94 -3.80 3.26
N ALA A 29 -7.10 -4.54 3.99
CA ALA A 29 -7.53 -5.51 4.99
C ALA A 29 -7.96 -4.85 6.30
N ILE A 30 -7.05 -4.11 6.93
CA ILE A 30 -7.28 -3.43 8.21
C ILE A 30 -6.95 -1.95 7.98
N VAL A 31 -7.92 -1.22 7.45
CA VAL A 31 -7.78 0.21 7.13
C VAL A 31 -8.85 0.98 7.89
N ASN A 32 -8.45 2.02 8.61
CA ASN A 32 -9.35 2.87 9.40
C ASN A 32 -10.17 2.10 10.46
N MET A 33 -9.68 0.93 10.87
CA MET A 33 -10.27 0.11 11.92
C MET A 33 -9.75 0.48 13.31
N SER A 34 -8.62 1.19 13.36
CA SER A 34 -8.01 1.64 14.61
C SER A 34 -7.39 3.04 14.50
N ASP A 35 -7.66 3.91 15.50
CA ASP A 35 -6.99 5.19 15.75
C ASP A 35 -5.73 5.03 16.61
N GLN A 36 -5.48 3.83 17.15
CA GLN A 36 -4.29 3.46 17.93
C GLN A 36 -3.23 2.73 17.09
N LEU A 37 -3.61 2.18 15.93
CA LEU A 37 -2.60 1.81 14.94
C LEU A 37 -1.95 3.12 14.51
N CYS A 38 -0.64 3.28 14.79
CA CYS A 38 0.10 4.53 14.54
C CYS A 38 -0.30 5.09 13.17
N GLY A 39 -1.08 6.18 13.17
CA GLY A 39 -1.93 6.62 12.05
C GLY A 39 -1.18 7.18 10.84
N THR A 40 0.05 6.74 10.65
CA THR A 40 0.98 7.27 9.66
C THR A 40 1.78 6.20 8.95
N ASP A 41 1.93 5.00 9.53
CA ASP A 41 2.72 3.93 8.92
C ASP A 41 1.81 2.98 8.14
N THR A 42 2.25 2.59 6.95
CA THR A 42 1.57 1.60 6.11
C THR A 42 2.35 0.30 6.13
N ILE A 43 1.65 -0.81 6.43
CA ILE A 43 2.20 -2.16 6.33
C ILE A 43 1.62 -2.81 5.08
N VAL A 44 2.52 -3.32 4.24
CA VAL A 44 2.20 -4.07 3.03
C VAL A 44 2.61 -5.52 3.23
N TYR A 45 1.77 -6.44 2.80
CA TYR A 45 2.10 -7.84 2.59
C TYR A 45 1.89 -8.20 1.11
N ALA A 46 2.95 -8.64 0.44
CA ALA A 46 2.88 -9.02 -0.97
C ALA A 46 2.29 -10.44 -1.09
N ALA A 47 1.07 -10.56 -1.60
CA ALA A 47 0.36 -11.84 -1.69
C ALA A 47 0.56 -12.55 -3.03
N LYS A 48 0.71 -11.80 -4.13
CA LYS A 48 0.94 -12.33 -5.49
C LYS A 48 1.74 -11.34 -6.34
N GLY A 49 2.51 -11.86 -7.29
CA GLY A 49 3.23 -11.08 -8.30
C GLY A 49 4.51 -10.45 -7.74
N HIS A 50 5.25 -9.78 -8.62
CA HIS A 50 6.48 -9.06 -8.28
C HIS A 50 6.28 -7.59 -8.62
N GLY A 51 6.55 -6.73 -7.65
CA GLY A 51 6.45 -5.28 -7.83
C GLY A 51 7.50 -4.57 -6.99
N ALA A 52 7.48 -3.25 -7.02
CA ALA A 52 8.44 -2.45 -6.25
C ALA A 52 7.76 -1.28 -5.54
N ILE A 53 8.34 -0.88 -4.42
CA ILE A 53 8.11 0.43 -3.83
C ILE A 53 9.30 1.30 -4.23
N VAL A 54 9.02 2.42 -4.91
CA VAL A 54 10.00 3.49 -5.09
C VAL A 54 9.77 4.58 -4.06
N SER A 55 10.85 5.14 -3.52
CA SER A 55 10.80 6.15 -2.46
C SER A 55 12.00 7.10 -2.51
N GLY A 56 12.00 8.11 -1.64
CA GLY A 56 13.07 9.11 -1.57
C GLY A 56 12.94 10.19 -2.64
N SER A 57 13.89 11.13 -2.66
CA SER A 57 13.88 12.26 -3.60
C SER A 57 13.82 11.76 -5.05
N ASN A 58 12.72 12.09 -5.74
CA ASN A 58 12.41 11.66 -7.10
C ASN A 58 12.48 10.13 -7.31
N GLY A 59 12.07 9.32 -6.32
CA GLY A 59 12.01 7.86 -6.47
C GLY A 59 13.38 7.18 -6.62
N ASN A 60 14.44 7.80 -6.11
CA ASN A 60 15.82 7.29 -6.25
C ASN A 60 16.11 6.01 -5.45
N LYS A 61 15.27 5.66 -4.47
CA LYS A 61 15.34 4.39 -3.75
C LYS A 61 14.29 3.45 -4.32
N ARG A 62 14.66 2.18 -4.46
CA ARG A 62 13.77 1.12 -4.94
C ARG A 62 13.90 -0.11 -4.05
N GLN A 63 12.77 -0.67 -3.65
CA GLN A 63 12.66 -1.89 -2.88
C GLN A 63 11.77 -2.85 -3.67
N GLU A 64 12.34 -3.95 -4.15
CA GLU A 64 11.56 -5.03 -4.78
C GLU A 64 10.79 -5.81 -3.71
N LEU A 65 9.61 -6.28 -4.08
CA LEU A 65 8.74 -7.12 -3.26
C LEU A 65 8.30 -8.35 -4.05
N ALA A 66 8.46 -9.51 -3.43
CA ALA A 66 8.02 -10.81 -3.93
C ALA A 66 6.94 -11.40 -3.00
N PRO A 67 6.19 -12.43 -3.46
CA PRO A 67 5.16 -13.05 -2.63
C PRO A 67 5.72 -13.57 -1.29
N GLY A 68 5.10 -13.16 -0.19
CA GLY A 68 5.53 -13.48 1.17
C GLY A 68 6.24 -12.31 1.89
N ASP A 69 6.69 -11.29 1.17
CA ASP A 69 7.39 -10.16 1.76
C ASP A 69 6.47 -9.22 2.53
N PHE A 70 7.05 -8.57 3.54
CA PHE A 70 6.45 -7.45 4.26
C PHE A 70 7.24 -6.18 3.98
N ALA A 71 6.53 -5.07 3.77
CA ALA A 71 7.12 -3.73 3.74
C ALA A 71 6.45 -2.81 4.76
N LEU A 72 7.28 -1.98 5.40
CA LEU A 72 6.85 -0.86 6.21
C LEU A 72 7.15 0.42 5.43
N ILE A 73 6.11 1.22 5.22
CA ILE A 73 6.23 2.56 4.65
C ILE A 73 5.96 3.55 5.78
N PRO A 74 6.98 4.29 6.24
CA PRO A 74 6.80 5.24 7.33
C PRO A 74 5.87 6.40 6.96
N ALA A 75 5.30 7.00 8.00
CA ALA A 75 4.71 8.33 8.03
C ALA A 75 5.36 9.31 7.06
N TYR A 76 4.56 9.91 6.17
CA TYR A 76 4.98 10.99 5.28
C TYR A 76 6.12 10.64 4.31
N ALA A 77 6.53 9.37 4.23
CA ALA A 77 7.47 8.94 3.22
C ALA A 77 6.82 9.07 1.85
N GLU A 78 7.39 9.90 0.98
CA GLU A 78 7.01 9.91 -0.44
C GLU A 78 7.35 8.57 -1.05
N HIS A 79 6.35 7.93 -1.67
CA HIS A 79 6.50 6.63 -2.28
C HIS A 79 5.49 6.43 -3.41
N GLN A 80 5.77 5.46 -4.26
CA GLN A 80 4.85 4.93 -5.24
C GLN A 80 5.01 3.42 -5.35
N GLU A 81 3.88 2.74 -5.39
CA GLU A 81 3.81 1.32 -5.71
C GLU A 81 3.84 1.13 -7.24
N ILE A 82 4.79 0.33 -7.71
CA ILE A 82 5.04 0.09 -9.13
C ILE A 82 4.80 -1.39 -9.45
N ASN A 83 3.98 -1.64 -10.46
CA ASN A 83 3.97 -2.88 -11.22
C ASN A 83 4.54 -2.60 -12.62
N GLU A 84 5.66 -3.24 -12.95
CA GLU A 84 6.29 -3.20 -14.27
C GLU A 84 6.19 -4.57 -14.99
N SER A 85 5.47 -5.52 -14.40
CA SER A 85 5.27 -6.85 -14.97
C SER A 85 4.00 -6.92 -15.83
N ASP A 86 3.87 -7.98 -16.62
CA ASP A 86 2.67 -8.33 -17.38
C ASP A 86 1.65 -9.15 -16.55
N GLU A 87 1.97 -9.43 -15.28
CA GLU A 87 1.11 -10.14 -14.36
C GLU A 87 0.48 -9.20 -13.32
N ASP A 88 -0.67 -9.61 -12.79
CA ASP A 88 -1.29 -8.91 -11.66
C ASP A 88 -0.44 -9.04 -10.40
N VAL A 89 -0.21 -7.90 -9.75
CA VAL A 89 0.39 -7.80 -8.42
C VAL A 89 -0.72 -7.60 -7.39
N VAL A 90 -0.74 -8.42 -6.33
CA VAL A 90 -1.76 -8.36 -5.29
C VAL A 90 -1.11 -8.10 -3.94
N TRP A 91 -1.38 -6.94 -3.35
CA TRP A 91 -0.81 -6.51 -2.07
C TRP A 91 -1.90 -6.30 -1.02
N ILE A 92 -1.68 -6.80 0.20
CA ILE A 92 -2.57 -6.59 1.34
C ILE A 92 -2.05 -5.41 2.16
N ILE A 93 -2.90 -4.41 2.36
CA ILE A 93 -2.54 -3.15 3.01
C ILE A 93 -3.23 -3.03 4.36
N THR A 94 -2.43 -2.71 5.38
CA THR A 94 -2.86 -2.39 6.75
C THR A 94 -2.35 -1.00 7.13
N ARG A 95 -3.24 -0.11 7.60
CA ARG A 95 -2.89 1.26 8.02
C ARG A 95 -3.90 1.85 9.01
N GLY A 96 -3.41 2.74 9.87
CA GLY A 96 -4.20 3.42 10.93
C GLY A 96 -5.01 4.63 10.45
N GLY A 97 -5.95 5.08 11.28
CA GLY A 97 -6.95 6.10 10.95
C GLY A 97 -6.43 7.52 10.74
N ARG A 98 -6.64 8.01 9.50
CA ARG A 98 -7.33 9.24 9.02
C ARG A 98 -7.49 9.01 7.52
N ASN A 99 -8.49 9.58 6.86
CA ASN A 99 -8.69 9.38 5.41
C ASN A 99 -7.34 9.55 4.70
N PRO A 100 -6.82 8.49 4.06
CA PRO A 100 -5.52 8.56 3.41
C PRO A 100 -5.62 9.60 2.30
N ILE A 101 -4.90 10.70 2.47
CA ILE A 101 -4.79 11.71 1.43
C ILE A 101 -3.71 11.19 0.49
N VAL A 102 -4.13 10.54 -0.59
CA VAL A 102 -3.24 10.30 -1.72
C VAL A 102 -3.12 11.63 -2.45
N GLN A 103 -1.98 12.31 -2.28
CA GLN A 103 -1.67 13.51 -3.03
C GLN A 103 -0.72 13.14 -4.16
N ASN A 104 -1.21 13.21 -5.39
CA ASN A 104 -0.34 13.13 -6.55
C ASN A 104 0.55 14.38 -6.56
N LEU A 105 1.86 14.20 -6.46
CA LEU A 105 2.83 15.28 -6.52
C LEU A 105 3.10 15.64 -7.99
N ALA A 106 2.82 16.89 -8.38
CA ALA A 106 3.12 17.37 -9.71
C ALA A 106 4.64 17.40 -9.94
N GLY A 107 5.13 16.74 -10.99
CA GLY A 107 6.55 16.67 -11.33
C GLY A 107 7.34 15.56 -10.62
N TRP A 108 6.66 14.66 -9.89
CA TRP A 108 7.28 13.46 -9.33
C TRP A 108 7.15 12.32 -10.35
N SER A 109 8.08 12.30 -11.31
CA SER A 109 8.26 11.19 -12.24
C SER A 109 9.66 10.62 -12.09
N LYS A 110 9.73 9.28 -12.07
CA LYS A 110 10.89 8.61 -12.65
C LYS A 110 10.58 8.51 -14.14
N ASP A 111 11.46 9.05 -14.97
CA ASP A 111 11.47 8.75 -16.40
C ASP A 111 11.55 7.23 -16.64
#